data_AF-A0A9J7LJE0-F1
#
_entry.id   AF-A0A9J7LJE0-F1
#
_cell.length_a   1.000
_cell.length_b   1.000
_cell.length_c   1.000
_cell.angle_alpha   90.00
_cell.angle_beta   90.00
_cell.angle_gamma   90.00
#
_symmetry.space_group_name_H-M   'P 1'
#
loop_
_entity.id
_entity.type
_entity.pdbx_description
1 polymer ?
#
loop_
_entity_poly.entity_id
_entity_poly.type
_entity_poly.pdbx_seq_one_letter_code
_entity_poly.pdbx_strand_id
1 'polypeptide(L)'
;MDNSEVTAPVGNTNQDSESQEKVEDDLYTQLKKQLQYLRSRVSASPDHDVTKQFAHLKISDLTEVPHPDFSGSEHPHDDDLGSGQGQVSIRDHDKEEPSKTTEEVGAKLEGWNQQSVNEVNKNQSGNDAANNTSEEAEVGEMPEDRPSPYKLVWQRQVGEASPPQPYQPPTGAYGEEVVQVKISAASDSKREIYVLSDIHLGRPLAICPGHLQLESALSRIVTAAAEGKVRSLILLGDIFEMWVQLAAEPAWTDKDFLRHWKTDSVCKVFTRAVCEMAGEHGVDVYYIRGNHDHEITSAMVHDLFHGKVRFVPGILIYNISVEQQEYRVRFEHGHIWDHLSTYSYGDTTGLICGRPIAYYCCRIASYQLLNGLFVGDVTDKSMLKVKAQIRDMLKSAGPDIMNLVCLPDIREELLSLIVELALGGSIHGNGVIRMHDGMYVPVRKLPKYSFIERLCKQEGLEKVFKMFLVHLGDLSPLLETCDEDVVVTGHSHHWAAEPAVGRDGRAILSANSGAWVDAEEVSYLRLVPPTSLEDGSIEVLHSPVTMATAEDSSK
;
A
#
# COMPACT_ATOMS: atom_id res chain seq x y z
N MET A 1 81.30 14.67 -39.82
CA MET A 1 81.76 15.26 -38.56
C MET A 1 80.53 15.81 -37.87
N ASP A 2 80.27 15.27 -36.67
CA ASP A 2 79.33 15.64 -35.60
C ASP A 2 77.81 15.77 -35.82
N ASN A 3 77.09 14.83 -35.17
CA ASN A 3 76.07 14.97 -34.10
C ASN A 3 75.45 16.36 -33.90
N SER A 4 74.17 16.58 -33.61
CA SER A 4 73.03 15.85 -33.00
C SER A 4 71.74 16.56 -33.54
N GLU A 5 70.48 16.17 -33.37
CA GLU A 5 69.73 15.51 -32.32
C GLU A 5 68.31 15.18 -32.86
N VAL A 6 67.64 14.20 -32.25
CA VAL A 6 66.36 13.61 -32.66
C VAL A 6 65.18 14.42 -32.12
N THR A 7 64.17 14.71 -32.97
CA THR A 7 62.76 14.79 -32.55
C THR A 7 61.84 14.34 -33.70
N ALA A 8 60.96 13.37 -33.42
CA ALA A 8 59.93 12.86 -34.32
C ALA A 8 58.54 13.40 -33.89
N PRO A 9 57.57 13.54 -34.81
CA PRO A 9 56.26 14.11 -34.52
C PRO A 9 55.17 13.06 -34.22
N VAL A 10 54.24 13.48 -33.35
CA VAL A 10 52.77 13.32 -33.40
C VAL A 10 52.20 11.96 -33.80
N GLY A 11 51.63 11.27 -32.80
CA GLY A 11 50.60 10.25 -32.97
C GLY A 11 49.44 10.55 -32.03
N ASN A 12 48.29 10.88 -32.60
CA ASN A 12 47.01 11.10 -31.93
C ASN A 12 46.37 9.74 -31.65
N THR A 13 46.05 9.42 -30.40
CA THR A 13 45.20 8.26 -30.06
C THR A 13 44.23 8.62 -28.95
N ASN A 14 42.95 8.54 -29.32
CA ASN A 14 41.73 8.49 -28.52
C ASN A 14 41.93 8.00 -27.08
N GLN A 15 41.54 8.84 -26.13
CA GLN A 15 40.98 8.41 -24.84
C GLN A 15 39.57 8.96 -24.80
N ASP A 16 38.59 8.05 -24.69
CA ASP A 16 37.31 8.18 -23.98
C ASP A 16 36.35 7.09 -24.50
N SER A 17 36.26 5.97 -23.77
CA SER A 17 35.15 5.00 -23.84
C SER A 17 35.22 3.84 -22.82
N GLU A 18 36.32 3.61 -22.10
CA GLU A 18 36.46 2.41 -21.24
C GLU A 18 35.92 2.53 -19.79
N SER A 19 35.25 3.61 -19.40
CA SER A 19 34.85 3.84 -18.00
C SER A 19 33.39 3.51 -17.66
N GLN A 20 32.49 3.32 -18.63
CA GLN A 20 31.08 3.03 -18.36
C GLN A 20 30.75 1.52 -18.30
N GLU A 21 31.39 0.67 -19.12
CA GLU A 21 31.09 -0.77 -19.19
C GLU A 21 31.44 -1.57 -17.90
N LYS A 22 32.46 -1.15 -17.14
CA LYS A 22 32.89 -1.91 -15.93
C LYS A 22 31.99 -1.73 -14.70
N VAL A 23 31.23 -0.63 -14.63
CA VAL A 23 30.40 -0.31 -13.46
C VAL A 23 29.06 -1.05 -13.54
N GLU A 24 28.49 -1.17 -14.74
CA GLU A 24 27.24 -1.90 -14.98
C GLU A 24 27.37 -3.40 -14.69
N ASP A 25 28.48 -4.03 -15.10
CA ASP A 25 28.75 -5.45 -14.84
C ASP A 25 28.89 -5.79 -13.34
N ASP A 26 29.41 -4.85 -12.54
CA ASP A 26 29.57 -5.02 -11.09
C ASP A 26 28.22 -4.88 -10.37
N LEU A 27 27.45 -3.83 -10.66
CA LEU A 27 26.12 -3.62 -10.06
C LEU A 27 25.14 -4.73 -10.43
N TYR A 28 25.13 -5.17 -11.69
CA TYR A 28 24.33 -6.31 -12.14
C TYR A 28 24.66 -7.57 -11.32
N THR A 29 25.95 -7.88 -11.17
CA THR A 29 26.41 -9.05 -10.43
C THR A 29 26.04 -8.96 -8.95
N GLN A 30 26.17 -7.77 -8.34
CA GLN A 30 25.80 -7.54 -6.94
C GLN A 30 24.29 -7.71 -6.73
N LEU A 31 23.46 -7.06 -7.54
CA LEU A 31 22.00 -7.17 -7.45
C LEU A 31 21.54 -8.61 -7.61
N LYS A 32 22.06 -9.32 -8.62
CA LYS A 32 21.71 -10.72 -8.88
C LYS A 32 22.10 -11.64 -7.72
N LYS A 33 23.29 -11.46 -7.14
CA LYS A 33 23.73 -12.22 -5.94
C LYS A 33 22.83 -11.93 -4.74
N GLN A 34 22.42 -10.68 -4.53
CA GLN A 34 21.51 -10.33 -3.45
C GLN A 34 20.14 -10.97 -3.64
N LEU A 35 19.54 -10.89 -4.82
CA LEU A 35 18.25 -11.55 -5.10
C LEU A 35 18.32 -13.06 -4.86
N GLN A 36 19.39 -13.73 -5.33
CA GLN A 36 19.62 -15.16 -5.10
C GLN A 36 19.82 -15.49 -3.62
N TYR A 37 20.56 -14.66 -2.88
CA TYR A 37 20.74 -14.80 -1.45
C TYR A 37 19.39 -14.72 -0.72
N LEU A 38 18.55 -13.74 -1.05
CA LEU A 38 17.21 -13.60 -0.47
C LEU A 38 16.33 -14.80 -0.78
N ARG A 39 16.32 -15.25 -2.03
CA ARG A 39 15.55 -16.44 -2.46
C ARG A 39 15.95 -17.71 -1.72
N SER A 40 17.25 -17.87 -1.43
CA SER A 40 17.75 -19.00 -0.63
C SER A 40 17.21 -19.02 0.80
N ARG A 41 16.89 -17.84 1.37
CA ARG A 41 16.28 -17.72 2.70
C ARG A 41 14.79 -18.03 2.69
N VAL A 42 14.08 -17.70 1.61
CA VAL A 42 12.66 -18.00 1.43
C VAL A 42 12.43 -19.51 1.26
N SER A 43 13.31 -20.18 0.52
CA SER A 43 13.23 -21.62 0.20
C SER A 43 13.53 -22.55 1.39
N ALA A 44 13.93 -22.02 2.54
CA ALA A 44 14.25 -22.79 3.73
C ALA A 44 13.02 -23.09 4.63
N SER A 45 11.83 -22.58 4.28
CA SER A 45 10.59 -22.89 4.98
C SER A 45 10.05 -24.25 4.51
N PRO A 46 9.84 -25.24 5.41
CA PRO A 46 9.44 -26.59 5.02
C PRO A 46 8.04 -26.59 4.40
N ASP A 47 7.89 -27.32 3.27
CA ASP A 47 6.65 -27.61 2.53
C ASP A 47 5.37 -27.28 3.29
N HIS A 48 4.83 -26.07 3.08
CA HIS A 48 3.45 -25.78 3.45
C HIS A 48 2.60 -26.15 2.25
N ASP A 49 1.62 -27.02 2.49
CA ASP A 49 0.74 -27.70 1.53
C ASP A 49 -0.23 -26.73 0.83
N VAL A 50 0.33 -25.73 0.14
CA VAL A 50 -0.37 -24.80 -0.77
C VAL A 50 -1.07 -25.58 -1.89
N THR A 51 -0.62 -26.82 -2.14
CA THR A 51 -1.29 -27.82 -2.97
C THR A 51 -2.76 -28.04 -2.60
N LYS A 52 -3.20 -27.86 -1.35
CA LYS A 52 -4.63 -28.00 -0.99
C LYS A 52 -5.55 -27.02 -1.71
N GLN A 53 -5.12 -25.78 -1.95
CA GLN A 53 -5.93 -24.80 -2.69
C GLN A 53 -6.03 -25.16 -4.19
N PHE A 54 -4.97 -25.77 -4.74
CA PHE A 54 -4.83 -26.01 -6.18
C PHE A 54 -5.14 -27.46 -6.60
N ALA A 55 -5.31 -28.39 -5.65
CA ALA A 55 -5.50 -29.82 -5.91
C ALA A 55 -6.79 -30.17 -6.69
N HIS A 56 -7.75 -29.25 -6.75
CA HIS A 56 -9.05 -29.49 -7.36
C HIS A 56 -9.22 -28.89 -8.77
N LEU A 57 -8.23 -28.14 -9.27
CA LEU A 57 -8.33 -27.49 -10.58
C LEU A 57 -7.79 -28.42 -11.68
N LYS A 58 -8.68 -28.86 -12.58
CA LYS A 58 -8.28 -29.58 -13.80
C LYS A 58 -7.78 -28.61 -14.84
N ILE A 59 -6.49 -28.70 -15.14
CA ILE A 59 -5.78 -27.80 -16.09
C ILE A 59 -6.40 -27.83 -17.49
N SER A 60 -6.97 -28.97 -17.91
CA SER A 60 -7.62 -29.13 -19.21
C SER A 60 -8.86 -28.26 -19.39
N ASP A 61 -9.46 -27.79 -18.30
CA ASP A 61 -10.75 -27.11 -18.32
C ASP A 61 -10.59 -25.58 -18.15
N LEU A 62 -9.33 -25.10 -18.07
CA LEU A 62 -9.01 -23.70 -17.80
C LEU A 62 -8.92 -22.88 -19.09
N THR A 63 -9.59 -21.73 -19.12
CA THR A 63 -9.38 -20.71 -20.17
C THR A 63 -8.47 -19.62 -19.62
N GLU A 64 -7.27 -19.49 -20.18
CA GLU A 64 -6.24 -18.59 -19.64
C GLU A 64 -6.40 -17.15 -20.17
N VAL A 65 -6.09 -16.16 -19.33
CA VAL A 65 -5.96 -14.76 -19.76
C VAL A 65 -4.85 -14.69 -20.83
N PRO A 66 -5.10 -14.02 -21.98
CA PRO A 66 -4.09 -13.85 -23.02
C PRO A 66 -2.80 -13.26 -22.44
N HIS A 67 -1.68 -13.90 -22.77
CA HIS A 67 -0.37 -13.35 -22.43
C HIS A 67 0.01 -12.36 -23.53
N PRO A 68 0.40 -11.11 -23.22
CA PRO A 68 0.94 -10.21 -24.23
C PRO A 68 2.21 -10.84 -24.81
N ASP A 69 2.34 -10.86 -26.13
CA ASP A 69 3.58 -11.33 -26.75
C ASP A 69 4.66 -10.26 -26.55
N PHE A 70 5.67 -10.59 -25.75
CA PHE A 70 6.80 -9.70 -25.45
C PHE A 70 8.05 -10.09 -26.25
N SER A 71 7.94 -11.02 -27.20
CA SER A 71 9.05 -11.44 -28.06
C SER A 71 9.47 -10.36 -29.09
N GLY A 72 8.79 -9.21 -29.11
CA GLY A 72 9.05 -8.10 -30.02
C GLY A 72 10.00 -7.00 -29.51
N SER A 73 10.75 -7.19 -28.42
CA SER A 73 11.91 -6.31 -28.17
C SER A 73 12.97 -6.66 -29.21
N GLU A 74 12.94 -5.95 -30.35
CA GLU A 74 13.89 -6.09 -31.44
C GLU A 74 15.31 -6.14 -30.88
N HIS A 75 15.94 -7.31 -30.98
CA HIS A 75 17.38 -7.33 -31.22
C HIS A 75 17.60 -6.53 -32.51
N PRO A 76 18.53 -5.56 -32.55
CA PRO A 76 18.84 -4.89 -33.80
C PRO A 76 19.48 -5.95 -34.71
N HIS A 77 18.67 -6.51 -35.61
CA HIS A 77 19.17 -7.15 -36.80
C HIS A 77 18.92 -6.18 -37.95
N ASP A 78 20.04 -5.82 -38.57
CA ASP A 78 20.14 -5.02 -39.79
C ASP A 78 19.14 -5.47 -40.86
N ASP A 79 18.70 -4.49 -41.64
CA ASP A 79 18.01 -4.58 -42.92
C ASP A 79 16.54 -5.08 -42.87
N ASP A 80 15.56 -4.17 -42.99
CA ASP A 80 15.04 -3.75 -44.31
C ASP A 80 13.84 -2.79 -44.18
N LEU A 81 13.70 -1.90 -45.16
CA LEU A 81 12.68 -0.87 -45.30
C LEU A 81 11.32 -1.47 -45.72
N GLY A 82 10.20 -1.02 -45.15
CA GLY A 82 8.89 -1.42 -45.68
C GLY A 82 7.66 -0.78 -45.03
N SER A 83 7.12 0.23 -45.70
CA SER A 83 5.86 0.95 -45.46
C SER A 83 4.61 0.10 -45.17
N GLY A 84 3.68 0.61 -44.36
CA GLY A 84 2.28 0.19 -44.40
C GLY A 84 1.37 0.79 -43.32
N GLN A 85 0.64 1.85 -43.67
CA GLN A 85 -0.51 2.39 -42.91
C GLN A 85 -1.69 1.40 -42.87
N GLY A 86 -2.46 1.38 -41.78
CA GLY A 86 -3.74 0.67 -41.72
C GLY A 86 -4.58 0.96 -40.47
N GLN A 87 -5.63 1.73 -40.64
CA GLN A 87 -6.66 2.15 -39.68
C GLN A 87 -7.63 1.04 -39.21
N VAL A 88 -8.08 1.16 -37.94
CA VAL A 88 -9.47 1.10 -37.42
C VAL A 88 -10.28 -0.20 -37.58
N SER A 89 -10.85 -0.74 -36.48
CA SER A 89 -12.31 -0.77 -36.26
C SER A 89 -12.72 -1.49 -34.97
N ILE A 90 -13.40 -0.73 -34.11
CA ILE A 90 -14.29 -1.17 -33.04
C ILE A 90 -15.52 -1.86 -33.67
N ARG A 91 -16.04 -2.91 -33.03
CA ARG A 91 -17.44 -3.35 -33.19
C ARG A 91 -17.98 -3.92 -31.89
N ASP A 92 -19.01 -3.24 -31.39
CA ASP A 92 -20.02 -3.71 -30.46
C ASP A 92 -20.85 -4.86 -31.05
N HIS A 93 -21.34 -5.77 -30.20
CA HIS A 93 -22.72 -6.25 -30.29
C HIS A 93 -23.25 -6.87 -28.98
N ASP A 94 -24.44 -6.39 -28.63
CA ASP A 94 -25.35 -6.71 -27.53
C ASP A 94 -26.01 -8.12 -27.56
N LYS A 95 -26.67 -8.41 -26.42
CA LYS A 95 -27.92 -9.20 -26.15
C LYS A 95 -27.71 -10.57 -25.52
N GLU A 96 -28.03 -10.75 -24.22
CA GLU A 96 -29.35 -11.10 -23.62
C GLU A 96 -29.87 -12.45 -24.13
N GLU A 97 -30.29 -13.46 -23.34
CA GLU A 97 -31.12 -13.49 -22.12
C GLU A 97 -31.17 -14.96 -21.56
N PRO A 98 -32.05 -15.40 -20.61
CA PRO A 98 -31.62 -16.07 -19.37
C PRO A 98 -32.17 -17.51 -19.17
N SER A 99 -31.70 -18.22 -18.12
CA SER A 99 -32.47 -19.33 -17.55
C SER A 99 -32.25 -19.52 -16.04
N LYS A 100 -33.38 -19.60 -15.34
CA LYS A 100 -33.60 -19.97 -13.93
C LYS A 100 -33.25 -21.45 -13.69
N THR A 101 -32.79 -21.79 -12.48
CA THR A 101 -33.49 -22.70 -11.53
C THR A 101 -32.78 -22.77 -10.17
N THR A 102 -33.63 -22.77 -9.14
CA THR A 102 -33.46 -23.02 -7.70
C THR A 102 -33.07 -24.47 -7.37
N GLU A 103 -32.34 -24.71 -6.27
CA GLU A 103 -32.80 -25.52 -5.13
C GLU A 103 -31.80 -25.56 -3.96
N GLU A 104 -32.38 -25.62 -2.75
CA GLU A 104 -31.79 -25.67 -1.42
C GLU A 104 -31.23 -27.06 -1.07
N VAL A 105 -30.19 -27.15 -0.24
CA VAL A 105 -30.05 -28.17 0.83
C VAL A 105 -29.18 -27.60 1.94
N GLY A 106 -29.63 -27.77 3.20
CA GLY A 106 -28.95 -27.32 4.40
C GLY A 106 -28.26 -28.43 5.22
N ALA A 107 -27.73 -27.96 6.35
CA ALA A 107 -27.43 -28.64 7.61
C ALA A 107 -25.99 -29.15 7.88
N LYS A 108 -25.39 -28.49 8.89
CA LYS A 108 -24.70 -29.00 10.09
C LYS A 108 -23.54 -29.98 9.94
N LEU A 109 -22.43 -29.66 10.62
CA LEU A 109 -21.95 -30.46 11.75
C LEU A 109 -20.92 -29.70 12.60
N GLU A 110 -21.16 -29.74 13.91
CA GLU A 110 -20.32 -29.29 15.01
C GLU A 110 -19.23 -30.31 15.35
N GLY A 111 -18.19 -29.82 16.04
CA GLY A 111 -17.39 -30.58 16.98
C GLY A 111 -15.91 -30.56 16.65
N TRP A 112 -15.10 -30.07 17.58
CA TRP A 112 -14.10 -30.87 18.31
C TRP A 112 -13.67 -30.09 19.56
N ASN A 113 -13.58 -30.81 20.68
CA ASN A 113 -13.39 -30.31 22.02
C ASN A 113 -12.09 -30.92 22.58
N GLN A 114 -11.28 -30.08 23.22
CA GLN A 114 -10.44 -30.32 24.41
C GLN A 114 -9.18 -31.23 24.40
N GLN A 115 -8.26 -30.75 25.27
CA GLN A 115 -7.08 -31.34 25.95
C GLN A 115 -5.73 -31.00 25.29
N SER A 116 -4.69 -30.53 25.99
CA SER A 116 -4.36 -30.64 27.43
C SER A 116 -3.35 -29.56 27.88
N VAL A 117 -3.48 -29.14 29.14
CA VAL A 117 -2.54 -28.33 29.93
C VAL A 117 -1.42 -29.21 30.51
N ASN A 118 -0.19 -28.70 30.58
CA ASN A 118 0.77 -29.01 31.65
C ASN A 118 1.80 -27.87 31.80
N GLU A 119 1.94 -27.40 33.04
CA GLU A 119 2.91 -26.41 33.54
C GLU A 119 4.35 -26.97 33.57
N VAL A 120 5.39 -26.10 33.51
CA VAL A 120 6.47 -26.00 34.52
C VAL A 120 7.13 -24.59 34.49
N ASN A 121 6.99 -23.90 35.62
CA ASN A 121 7.77 -22.85 36.29
C ASN A 121 9.28 -22.61 35.95
N LYS A 122 9.70 -21.32 35.90
CA LYS A 122 10.40 -20.51 36.95
C LYS A 122 11.61 -19.65 36.52
N ASN A 123 11.62 -18.44 37.13
CA ASN A 123 12.74 -17.55 37.53
C ASN A 123 13.42 -16.68 36.46
N GLN A 124 14.00 -15.50 36.74
CA GLN A 124 13.78 -14.33 37.64
C GLN A 124 15.03 -13.42 37.45
N SER A 125 14.88 -12.10 37.60
CA SER A 125 15.93 -11.06 37.80
C SER A 125 16.81 -10.69 36.59
N GLY A 126 17.23 -9.43 36.36
CA GLY A 126 17.12 -8.17 37.09
C GLY A 126 18.30 -7.24 36.73
N ASN A 127 18.03 -5.93 36.66
CA ASN A 127 18.91 -4.75 36.77
C ASN A 127 19.82 -4.28 35.59
N ASP A 128 19.43 -3.12 35.05
CA ASP A 128 20.11 -1.81 35.06
C ASP A 128 21.64 -1.70 34.88
N ALA A 129 22.07 -0.93 33.86
CA ALA A 129 22.84 0.32 34.05
C ALA A 129 23.20 1.01 32.72
N ALA A 130 23.16 2.34 32.75
CA ALA A 130 23.31 3.30 31.66
C ALA A 130 24.73 3.44 31.07
N ASN A 131 24.81 3.97 29.83
CA ASN A 131 25.81 4.98 29.47
C ASN A 131 25.41 5.78 28.21
N ASN A 132 25.48 7.11 28.36
CA ASN A 132 25.37 8.12 27.31
C ASN A 132 26.54 8.05 26.32
N THR A 133 26.27 8.27 25.03
CA THR A 133 27.08 9.14 24.15
C THR A 133 26.25 9.51 22.91
N SER A 134 26.31 10.79 22.56
CA SER A 134 25.70 11.46 21.42
C SER A 134 26.48 11.21 20.12
N GLU A 135 25.80 10.97 19.00
CA GLU A 135 25.99 11.65 17.69
C GLU A 135 25.26 10.92 16.54
N GLU A 136 24.77 11.74 15.60
CA GLU A 136 24.23 11.44 14.26
C GLU A 136 22.78 10.90 14.16
N ALA A 137 21.96 11.69 13.43
CA ALA A 137 20.56 11.41 13.15
C ALA A 137 20.46 10.28 12.12
N GLU A 138 20.56 9.04 12.59
CA GLU A 138 20.00 7.88 11.92
C GLU A 138 18.49 8.07 11.81
N VAL A 139 17.92 7.75 10.65
CA VAL A 139 16.48 7.47 10.52
C VAL A 139 16.25 6.17 11.30
N GLY A 140 16.11 6.33 12.61
CA GLY A 140 16.09 5.25 13.57
C GLY A 140 14.89 4.35 13.36
N GLU A 141 15.12 3.06 13.55
CA GLU A 141 14.10 2.04 13.75
C GLU A 141 12.94 2.61 14.58
N MET A 142 11.70 2.37 14.14
CA MET A 142 10.48 2.72 14.86
C MET A 142 10.58 2.19 16.30
N PRO A 143 10.70 3.05 17.33
CA PRO A 143 10.71 2.56 18.69
C PRO A 143 9.31 2.05 19.01
N GLU A 144 9.20 0.76 19.36
CA GLU A 144 7.97 0.09 19.84
C GLU A 144 7.40 0.74 21.14
N ASP A 145 8.04 1.80 21.68
CA ASP A 145 7.82 2.37 23.01
C ASP A 145 7.42 3.88 23.01
N ARG A 146 6.71 4.38 21.99
CA ARG A 146 6.17 5.75 22.06
C ARG A 146 4.93 5.79 22.98
N PRO A 147 4.85 6.70 23.98
CA PRO A 147 3.73 6.75 24.90
C PRO A 147 2.44 7.15 24.18
N SER A 148 1.35 6.49 24.57
CA SER A 148 0.00 6.75 24.08
C SER A 148 -0.79 7.67 25.00
N PRO A 149 -1.51 8.67 24.47
CA PRO A 149 -1.52 9.09 23.06
C PRO A 149 -0.22 9.80 22.66
N TYR A 150 0.28 9.54 21.45
CA TYR A 150 1.42 10.28 20.89
C TYR A 150 0.90 11.53 20.19
N LYS A 151 1.41 12.71 20.60
CA LYS A 151 0.93 14.01 20.17
C LYS A 151 2.04 14.89 19.62
N LEU A 152 1.83 15.44 18.44
CA LEU A 152 2.64 16.50 17.85
C LEU A 152 1.90 17.83 17.86
N VAL A 153 2.65 18.91 18.07
CA VAL A 153 2.14 20.28 18.00
C VAL A 153 2.25 20.77 16.56
N TRP A 154 1.14 21.20 15.99
CA TRP A 154 1.11 21.89 14.70
C TRP A 154 1.19 23.39 14.95
N GLN A 155 2.41 23.92 14.88
CA GLN A 155 2.68 25.31 15.20
C GLN A 155 1.92 26.26 14.27
N ARG A 156 1.28 27.23 14.89
CA ARG A 156 0.71 28.36 14.16
C ARG A 156 1.84 29.26 13.66
N GLN A 157 1.67 29.82 12.47
CA GLN A 157 2.60 30.79 11.93
C GLN A 157 2.19 32.15 12.52
N VAL A 158 3.11 32.92 13.10
CA VAL A 158 2.77 34.22 13.70
C VAL A 158 3.51 35.31 12.93
N GLY A 159 2.77 36.20 12.26
CA GLY A 159 3.35 37.38 11.61
C GLY A 159 4.04 37.14 10.26
N GLU A 160 4.12 35.89 9.79
CA GLU A 160 4.51 35.62 8.39
C GLU A 160 3.28 35.80 7.48
N ALA A 161 3.38 36.78 6.58
CA ALA A 161 2.55 36.79 5.37
C ALA A 161 2.97 35.59 4.51
N SER A 162 1.99 34.97 3.84
CA SER A 162 2.09 33.72 3.05
C SER A 162 3.48 33.42 2.49
N PRO A 163 3.98 32.16 2.56
CA PRO A 163 5.21 31.82 1.86
C PRO A 163 5.09 32.22 0.37
N PRO A 164 6.19 32.73 -0.22
CA PRO A 164 6.16 33.30 -1.55
C PRO A 164 6.09 32.15 -2.56
N GLN A 165 4.93 31.98 -3.20
CA GLN A 165 4.63 31.39 -4.52
C GLN A 165 3.16 30.93 -4.51
N PRO A 166 2.41 31.04 -5.62
CA PRO A 166 1.08 30.44 -5.66
C PRO A 166 1.18 28.92 -5.47
N TYR A 167 0.49 28.38 -4.48
CA TYR A 167 0.43 26.95 -4.24
C TYR A 167 -0.06 26.21 -5.49
N GLN A 168 0.65 25.18 -5.86
CA GLN A 168 0.28 24.28 -6.94
C GLN A 168 -0.09 22.93 -6.32
N PRO A 169 -1.39 22.56 -6.36
CA PRO A 169 -1.81 21.24 -5.93
C PRO A 169 -1.04 20.15 -6.67
N PRO A 170 -0.84 18.95 -6.06
CA PRO A 170 -0.21 17.84 -6.75
C PRO A 170 -0.97 17.52 -8.04
N THR A 171 -0.25 16.99 -9.03
CA THR A 171 -0.89 16.41 -10.19
C THR A 171 -1.42 15.03 -9.78
N GLY A 172 -2.72 14.82 -9.92
CA GLY A 172 -3.32 13.51 -9.67
C GLY A 172 -2.79 12.46 -10.65
N ALA A 173 -2.93 11.18 -10.29
CA ALA A 173 -2.64 10.10 -11.21
C ALA A 173 -3.86 9.78 -12.08
N TYR A 174 -3.70 8.95 -13.12
CA TYR A 174 -4.82 8.61 -14.00
C TYR A 174 -5.95 7.94 -13.21
N GLY A 175 -7.14 8.55 -13.23
CA GLY A 175 -8.30 8.07 -12.47
C GLY A 175 -8.27 8.40 -10.96
N GLU A 176 -7.22 9.07 -10.47
CA GLU A 176 -7.02 9.45 -9.08
C GLU A 176 -6.89 10.98 -8.95
N GLU A 177 -8.05 11.62 -9.06
CA GLU A 177 -8.18 13.08 -9.05
C GLU A 177 -7.83 13.70 -7.68
N VAL A 178 -7.37 14.95 -7.74
CA VAL A 178 -7.11 15.79 -6.56
C VAL A 178 -8.33 16.67 -6.29
N VAL A 179 -8.95 16.46 -5.14
CA VAL A 179 -10.10 17.23 -4.65
C VAL A 179 -9.63 18.24 -3.62
N GLN A 180 -10.00 19.50 -3.80
CA GLN A 180 -9.69 20.56 -2.85
C GLN A 180 -10.94 21.04 -2.12
N VAL A 181 -10.87 21.13 -0.80
CA VAL A 181 -11.96 21.62 0.05
C VAL A 181 -11.46 22.81 0.86
N LYS A 182 -12.23 23.89 0.83
CA LYS A 182 -11.95 25.07 1.67
C LYS A 182 -12.67 24.94 3.00
N ILE A 183 -11.92 25.18 4.07
CA ILE A 183 -12.43 25.16 5.45
C ILE A 183 -12.02 26.46 6.12
N SER A 184 -12.95 27.07 6.85
CA SER A 184 -12.61 28.16 7.77
C SER A 184 -12.43 27.54 9.15
N ALA A 185 -11.25 27.65 9.73
CA ALA A 185 -11.03 27.30 11.12
C ALA A 185 -11.36 28.54 11.98
N ALA A 186 -12.64 28.71 12.29
CA ALA A 186 -13.07 29.66 13.31
C ALA A 186 -12.73 29.11 14.70
N SER A 187 -12.78 29.94 15.74
CA SER A 187 -12.66 29.51 17.15
C SER A 187 -13.89 28.72 17.65
N ASP A 188 -14.62 28.06 16.74
CA ASP A 188 -15.73 27.19 17.11
C ASP A 188 -15.21 25.85 17.64
N SER A 189 -16.09 25.14 18.36
CA SER A 189 -15.75 23.83 18.93
C SER A 189 -15.68 22.73 17.88
N LYS A 190 -16.23 22.93 16.68
CA LYS A 190 -16.41 21.92 15.63
C LYS A 190 -15.24 21.95 14.64
N ARG A 191 -14.05 21.58 15.14
CA ARG A 191 -12.78 21.67 14.39
C ARG A 191 -11.99 20.36 14.31
N GLU A 192 -12.39 19.31 15.03
CA GLU A 192 -11.64 18.05 15.02
C GLU A 192 -11.84 17.29 13.71
N ILE A 193 -10.75 16.79 13.14
CA ILE A 193 -10.73 15.95 11.94
C ILE A 193 -10.22 14.59 12.37
N TYR A 194 -11.03 13.55 12.17
CA TYR A 194 -10.63 12.17 12.47
C TYR A 194 -10.26 11.45 11.17
N VAL A 195 -9.22 10.61 11.23
CA VAL A 195 -8.75 9.83 10.07
C VAL A 195 -8.67 8.35 10.44
N LEU A 196 -9.28 7.51 9.61
CA LEU A 196 -9.26 6.05 9.68
C LEU A 196 -8.76 5.51 8.34
N SER A 197 -7.87 4.53 8.34
CA SER A 197 -7.42 3.83 7.12
C SER A 197 -7.15 2.36 7.42
N ASP A 198 -6.98 1.54 6.39
CA ASP A 198 -6.45 0.17 6.50
C ASP A 198 -7.26 -0.70 7.47
N ILE A 199 -8.58 -0.55 7.43
CA ILE A 199 -9.50 -1.35 8.27
C ILE A 199 -9.75 -2.71 7.61
N HIS A 200 -9.76 -2.82 6.29
CA HIS A 200 -9.99 -4.08 5.55
C HIS A 200 -11.28 -4.83 5.95
N LEU A 201 -12.39 -4.10 6.04
CA LEU A 201 -13.71 -4.65 6.37
C LEU A 201 -14.21 -5.65 5.32
N GLY A 202 -14.94 -6.67 5.79
CA GLY A 202 -15.57 -7.66 4.91
C GLY A 202 -14.61 -8.72 4.38
N ARG A 203 -13.51 -8.96 5.08
CA ARG A 203 -12.59 -10.05 4.77
C ARG A 203 -13.28 -11.40 4.99
N PRO A 204 -13.37 -12.28 3.98
CA PRO A 204 -14.01 -13.58 4.15
C PRO A 204 -13.22 -14.42 5.16
N LEU A 205 -13.88 -15.08 6.13
CA LEU A 205 -13.33 -16.16 6.97
C LEU A 205 -12.36 -15.79 8.12
N ALA A 206 -12.10 -14.52 8.41
CA ALA A 206 -11.39 -14.13 9.65
C ALA A 206 -12.37 -13.63 10.72
N ILE A 207 -12.41 -14.28 11.89
CA ILE A 207 -12.93 -13.61 13.10
C ILE A 207 -11.93 -12.49 13.37
N CYS A 208 -12.28 -11.25 13.08
CA CYS A 208 -11.39 -10.10 13.29
C CYS A 208 -11.32 -9.80 14.79
N PRO A 209 -10.23 -10.14 15.50
CA PRO A 209 -10.11 -9.86 16.93
C PRO A 209 -10.23 -8.36 17.25
N GLY A 210 -9.88 -7.48 16.31
CA GLY A 210 -9.97 -6.02 16.43
C GLY A 210 -11.37 -5.42 16.27
N HIS A 211 -12.43 -6.22 16.08
CA HIS A 211 -13.78 -5.70 15.89
C HIS A 211 -14.26 -4.84 17.07
N LEU A 212 -14.01 -5.27 18.31
CA LEU A 212 -14.41 -4.53 19.51
C LEU A 212 -13.62 -3.22 19.67
N GLN A 213 -12.36 -3.21 19.25
CA GLN A 213 -11.46 -2.06 19.25
C GLN A 213 -11.93 -1.03 18.22
N LEU A 214 -12.34 -1.49 17.04
CA LEU A 214 -12.99 -0.66 16.04
C LEU A 214 -14.31 -0.07 16.55
N GLU A 215 -15.17 -0.87 17.18
CA GLU A 215 -16.41 -0.35 17.78
C GLU A 215 -16.14 0.68 18.87
N SER A 216 -15.13 0.46 19.72
CA SER A 216 -14.70 1.40 20.74
C SER A 216 -14.17 2.70 20.13
N ALA A 217 -13.33 2.61 19.09
CA ALA A 217 -12.85 3.77 18.35
C ALA A 217 -14.02 4.56 17.73
N LEU A 218 -14.93 3.88 17.03
CA LEU A 218 -16.12 4.50 16.44
C LEU A 218 -17.00 5.16 17.49
N SER A 219 -17.25 4.50 18.63
CA SER A 219 -18.05 5.03 19.73
C SER A 219 -17.47 6.33 20.29
N ARG A 220 -16.13 6.41 20.44
CA ARG A 220 -15.45 7.63 20.86
C ARG A 220 -15.63 8.77 19.85
N ILE A 221 -15.51 8.48 18.55
CA ILE A 221 -15.67 9.47 17.49
C ILE A 221 -17.14 9.94 17.39
N VAL A 222 -18.10 9.01 17.46
CA VAL A 222 -19.55 9.32 17.48
C VAL A 222 -19.89 10.19 18.69
N THR A 223 -19.34 9.89 19.87
CA THR A 223 -19.54 10.71 21.07
C THR A 223 -19.01 12.13 20.86
N ALA A 224 -17.79 12.27 20.33
CA ALA A 224 -17.23 13.59 20.00
C ALA A 224 -18.07 14.33 18.94
N ALA A 225 -18.64 13.60 17.97
CA ALA A 225 -19.52 14.17 16.96
C ALA A 225 -20.83 14.67 17.57
N ALA A 226 -21.45 13.90 18.46
CA ALA A 226 -22.65 14.29 19.20
C ALA A 226 -22.43 15.51 20.10
N GLU A 227 -21.21 15.67 20.63
CA GLU A 227 -20.77 16.87 21.37
C GLU A 227 -20.47 18.08 20.46
N GLY A 228 -20.60 17.93 19.14
CA GLY A 228 -20.38 19.00 18.17
C GLY A 228 -18.91 19.36 17.97
N LYS A 229 -17.97 18.45 18.25
CA LYS A 229 -16.52 18.68 18.11
C LYS A 229 -15.98 18.28 16.74
N VAL A 230 -16.56 17.25 16.14
CA VAL A 230 -16.06 16.64 14.90
C VAL A 230 -16.53 17.42 13.69
N ARG A 231 -15.58 17.99 12.96
CA ARG A 231 -15.83 18.63 11.66
C ARG A 231 -15.91 17.61 10.54
N SER A 232 -14.92 16.72 10.46
CA SER A 232 -14.80 15.77 9.37
C SER A 232 -14.32 14.41 9.84
N LEU A 233 -14.78 13.38 9.13
CA LEU A 233 -14.22 12.04 9.17
C LEU A 233 -13.62 11.69 7.80
N ILE A 234 -12.35 11.36 7.78
CA ILE A 234 -11.61 10.97 6.59
C ILE A 234 -11.40 9.46 6.64
N LEU A 235 -12.00 8.74 5.70
CA LEU A 235 -11.78 7.32 5.48
C LEU A 235 -10.70 7.19 4.39
N LEU A 236 -9.45 7.00 4.80
CA LEU A 236 -8.25 7.19 4.01
C LEU A 236 -7.75 5.88 3.36
N GLY A 237 -8.61 5.26 2.55
CA GLY A 237 -8.29 4.06 1.79
C GLY A 237 -8.27 2.77 2.61
N ASP A 238 -8.36 1.66 1.90
CA ASP A 238 -8.33 0.29 2.43
C ASP A 238 -9.34 0.06 3.56
N ILE A 239 -10.52 0.67 3.41
CA ILE A 239 -11.61 0.54 4.39
C ILE A 239 -12.33 -0.77 4.20
N PHE A 240 -12.58 -1.16 2.95
CA PHE A 240 -13.18 -2.43 2.57
C PHE A 240 -12.17 -3.30 1.82
N GLU A 241 -12.21 -4.61 2.08
CA GLU A 241 -11.28 -5.56 1.47
C GLU A 241 -11.82 -6.09 0.13
N MET A 242 -11.10 -5.87 -0.97
CA MET A 242 -11.44 -6.43 -2.29
C MET A 242 -10.39 -7.41 -2.87
N TRP A 243 -9.19 -7.46 -2.30
CA TRP A 243 -8.05 -8.21 -2.81
C TRP A 243 -7.87 -9.57 -2.14
N VAL A 244 -8.12 -9.69 -0.84
CA VAL A 244 -7.91 -10.93 -0.06
C VAL A 244 -9.09 -11.88 -0.24
N GLN A 245 -9.03 -12.64 -1.33
CA GLN A 245 -9.96 -13.70 -1.68
C GLN A 245 -9.17 -14.93 -2.14
N LEU A 246 -9.70 -16.13 -1.90
CA LEU A 246 -9.05 -17.36 -2.32
C LEU A 246 -8.74 -17.33 -3.83
N ALA A 247 -7.47 -17.47 -4.21
CA ALA A 247 -7.01 -17.52 -5.61
C ALA A 247 -7.79 -18.51 -6.48
N ALA A 248 -8.18 -19.68 -5.96
CA ALA A 248 -8.93 -20.69 -6.71
C ALA A 248 -10.42 -20.34 -6.94
N GLU A 249 -10.97 -19.40 -6.17
CA GLU A 249 -12.35 -18.96 -6.30
C GLU A 249 -12.48 -17.80 -7.29
N PRO A 250 -13.61 -17.65 -8.00
CA PRO A 250 -13.83 -16.47 -8.83
C PRO A 250 -13.71 -15.21 -7.99
N ALA A 251 -12.96 -14.23 -8.49
CA ALA A 251 -13.00 -12.90 -7.91
C ALA A 251 -14.44 -12.40 -7.87
N TRP A 252 -14.85 -11.80 -6.76
CA TRP A 252 -16.17 -11.20 -6.62
C TRP A 252 -16.37 -10.04 -7.59
N THR A 253 -17.61 -9.88 -8.04
CA THR A 253 -18.05 -8.69 -8.77
C THR A 253 -18.43 -7.57 -7.80
N ASP A 254 -18.55 -6.33 -8.27
CA ASP A 254 -19.04 -5.19 -7.47
C ASP A 254 -20.36 -5.52 -6.75
N LYS A 255 -21.26 -6.27 -7.42
CA LYS A 255 -22.55 -6.69 -6.86
C LYS A 255 -22.38 -7.71 -5.74
N ASP A 256 -21.36 -8.56 -5.80
CA ASP A 256 -21.09 -9.54 -4.76
C ASP A 256 -20.43 -8.88 -3.55
N PHE A 257 -19.49 -7.96 -3.77
CA PHE A 257 -18.92 -7.11 -2.71
C PHE A 257 -19.99 -6.31 -1.97
N LEU A 258 -20.83 -5.56 -2.70
CA LEU A 258 -21.92 -4.78 -2.09
C LEU A 258 -22.88 -5.67 -1.30
N ARG A 259 -23.23 -6.85 -1.83
CA ARG A 259 -24.10 -7.80 -1.11
C ARG A 259 -23.42 -8.27 0.16
N HIS A 260 -22.14 -8.64 0.09
CA HIS A 260 -21.38 -9.09 1.23
C HIS A 260 -21.32 -8.01 2.31
N TRP A 261 -20.79 -6.83 2.02
CA TRP A 261 -20.64 -5.74 3.00
C TRP A 261 -21.97 -5.26 3.60
N LYS A 262 -23.07 -5.32 2.83
CA LYS A 262 -24.42 -4.98 3.36
C LYS A 262 -24.99 -6.03 4.30
N THR A 263 -24.49 -7.26 4.26
CA THR A 263 -24.98 -8.37 5.10
C THR A 263 -24.04 -8.67 6.27
N ASP A 264 -22.75 -8.42 6.11
CA ASP A 264 -21.75 -8.58 7.14
C ASP A 264 -22.01 -7.69 8.37
N SER A 265 -21.95 -8.27 9.57
CA SER A 265 -22.32 -7.56 10.80
C SER A 265 -21.37 -6.42 11.13
N VAL A 266 -20.06 -6.62 10.92
CA VAL A 266 -19.02 -5.62 11.24
C VAL A 266 -19.13 -4.45 10.29
N CYS A 267 -19.25 -4.73 8.98
CA CYS A 267 -19.48 -3.72 7.96
C CYS A 267 -20.74 -2.89 8.26
N LYS A 268 -21.83 -3.54 8.72
CA LYS A 268 -23.07 -2.85 9.10
C LYS A 268 -22.95 -1.98 10.34
N VAL A 269 -22.12 -2.37 11.31
CA VAL A 269 -21.85 -1.52 12.48
C VAL A 269 -21.07 -0.28 12.04
N PHE A 270 -19.99 -0.47 11.28
CA PHE A 270 -19.17 0.61 10.74
C PHE A 270 -19.99 1.60 9.89
N THR A 271 -20.68 1.09 8.85
CA THR A 271 -21.47 1.94 7.93
C THR A 271 -22.56 2.71 8.64
N ARG A 272 -23.19 2.13 9.66
CA ARG A 272 -24.19 2.81 10.48
C ARG A 272 -23.60 3.95 11.31
N ALA A 273 -22.50 3.71 12.01
CA ALA A 273 -21.82 4.75 12.79
C ALA A 273 -21.38 5.93 11.90
N VAL A 274 -20.84 5.63 10.71
CA VAL A 274 -20.50 6.66 9.72
C VAL A 274 -21.74 7.44 9.25
N CYS A 275 -22.83 6.73 8.95
CA CYS A 275 -24.09 7.35 8.53
C CYS A 275 -24.77 8.20 9.61
N GLU A 276 -24.58 7.82 10.89
CA GLU A 276 -25.04 8.55 12.07
C GLU A 276 -24.25 9.85 12.22
N MET A 277 -22.90 9.78 12.22
CA MET A 277 -22.04 10.97 12.27
C MET A 277 -22.36 11.97 11.15
N ALA A 278 -22.50 11.47 9.92
CA ALA A 278 -22.80 12.31 8.76
C ALA A 278 -24.22 12.90 8.81
N GLY A 279 -25.21 12.08 9.15
CA GLY A 279 -26.62 12.46 9.06
C GLY A 279 -27.16 13.20 10.27
N GLU A 280 -26.80 12.78 11.47
CA GLU A 280 -27.36 13.27 12.74
C GLU A 280 -26.48 14.34 13.39
N HIS A 281 -25.16 14.26 13.19
CA HIS A 281 -24.19 15.20 13.79
C HIS A 281 -23.56 16.16 12.76
N GLY A 282 -23.94 16.02 11.48
CA GLY A 282 -23.51 16.89 10.39
C GLY A 282 -22.00 16.87 10.17
N VAL A 283 -21.35 15.73 10.39
CA VAL A 283 -19.92 15.54 10.09
C VAL A 283 -19.74 15.43 8.57
N ASP A 284 -18.79 16.17 8.00
CA ASP A 284 -18.40 15.97 6.60
C ASP A 284 -17.57 14.69 6.48
N VAL A 285 -18.05 13.69 5.73
CA VAL A 285 -17.34 12.42 5.57
C VAL A 285 -16.80 12.25 4.16
N TYR A 286 -15.52 11.92 4.05
CA TYR A 286 -14.83 11.66 2.79
C TYR A 286 -14.30 10.22 2.75
N TYR A 287 -14.52 9.53 1.65
CA TYR A 287 -13.94 8.23 1.35
C TYR A 287 -12.87 8.41 0.28
N ILE A 288 -11.61 8.30 0.67
CA ILE A 288 -10.46 8.30 -0.22
C ILE A 288 -10.17 6.85 -0.58
N ARG A 289 -9.81 6.61 -1.83
CA ARG A 289 -9.47 5.27 -2.31
C ARG A 289 -8.05 4.85 -1.88
N GLY A 290 -7.90 3.60 -1.48
CA GLY A 290 -6.63 2.92 -1.31
C GLY A 290 -6.39 1.85 -2.38
N ASN A 291 -5.47 0.93 -2.13
CA ASN A 291 -5.18 -0.15 -3.06
C ASN A 291 -6.12 -1.34 -2.89
N HIS A 292 -6.42 -1.80 -1.67
CA HIS A 292 -7.32 -2.94 -1.46
C HIS A 292 -8.76 -2.68 -1.85
N ASP A 293 -9.17 -1.42 -1.92
CA ASP A 293 -10.46 -0.98 -2.43
C ASP A 293 -10.35 -0.19 -3.75
N HIS A 294 -9.29 -0.43 -4.54
CA HIS A 294 -9.03 0.35 -5.75
C HIS A 294 -10.18 0.32 -6.79
N GLU A 295 -10.96 -0.75 -6.83
CA GLU A 295 -12.12 -0.85 -7.73
C GLU A 295 -13.41 -0.28 -7.14
N ILE A 296 -13.38 0.23 -5.90
CA ILE A 296 -14.56 0.85 -5.31
C ILE A 296 -14.96 2.08 -6.13
N THR A 297 -16.26 2.18 -6.41
CA THR A 297 -16.81 3.27 -7.21
C THR A 297 -17.58 4.26 -6.35
N SER A 298 -17.75 5.48 -6.86
CA SER A 298 -18.63 6.47 -6.24
C SER A 298 -20.06 5.94 -6.03
N ALA A 299 -20.56 5.11 -6.95
CA ALA A 299 -21.87 4.48 -6.84
C ALA A 299 -21.95 3.48 -5.68
N MET A 300 -20.89 2.67 -5.48
CA MET A 300 -20.80 1.75 -4.35
C MET A 300 -20.76 2.51 -3.02
N VAL A 301 -19.94 3.56 -2.91
CA VAL A 301 -19.87 4.41 -1.72
C VAL A 301 -21.22 5.09 -1.45
N HIS A 302 -21.87 5.63 -2.48
CA HIS A 302 -23.20 6.22 -2.36
C HIS A 302 -24.23 5.19 -1.84
N ASP A 303 -24.20 3.96 -2.34
CA ASP A 303 -25.12 2.91 -1.94
C ASP A 303 -24.87 2.42 -0.49
N LEU A 304 -23.61 2.19 -0.12
CA LEU A 304 -23.23 1.76 1.24
C LEU A 304 -23.56 2.79 2.32
N PHE A 305 -23.40 4.08 2.00
CA PHE A 305 -23.55 5.17 2.97
C PHE A 305 -24.76 6.07 2.69
N HIS A 306 -25.71 5.61 1.87
CA HIS A 306 -26.96 6.31 1.54
C HIS A 306 -26.76 7.77 1.08
N GLY A 307 -25.73 8.02 0.26
CA GLY A 307 -25.40 9.34 -0.28
C GLY A 307 -24.83 10.35 0.72
N LYS A 308 -24.47 9.92 1.94
CA LYS A 308 -23.94 10.80 3.00
C LYS A 308 -22.42 10.98 2.97
N VAL A 309 -21.70 10.16 2.21
CA VAL A 309 -20.24 10.14 2.14
C VAL A 309 -19.78 10.59 0.75
N ARG A 310 -18.80 11.50 0.71
CA ARG A 310 -18.22 12.00 -0.54
C ARG A 310 -17.05 11.12 -0.95
N PHE A 311 -17.11 10.56 -2.15
CA PHE A 311 -16.01 9.76 -2.71
C PHE A 311 -14.93 10.67 -3.30
N VAL A 312 -13.66 10.37 -3.00
CA VAL A 312 -12.47 11.04 -3.50
C VAL A 312 -11.58 9.97 -4.15
N PRO A 313 -11.43 9.98 -5.49
CA PRO A 313 -10.69 8.96 -6.21
C PRO A 313 -9.21 8.83 -5.83
N GLY A 314 -8.54 9.92 -5.46
CA GLY A 314 -7.11 9.97 -5.21
C GLY A 314 -6.74 10.80 -3.98
N ILE A 315 -6.54 12.11 -4.15
CA ILE A 315 -5.99 12.97 -3.09
C ILE A 315 -7.05 13.97 -2.63
N LEU A 316 -7.18 14.15 -1.31
CA LEU A 316 -7.97 15.23 -0.72
C LEU A 316 -7.04 16.28 -0.10
N ILE A 317 -7.18 17.54 -0.51
CA ILE A 317 -6.49 18.67 0.08
C ILE A 317 -7.48 19.56 0.83
N TYR A 318 -7.22 19.79 2.11
CA TYR A 318 -7.91 20.81 2.88
C TYR A 318 -7.12 22.11 2.85
N ASN A 319 -7.72 23.16 2.31
CA ASN A 319 -7.25 24.53 2.40
C ASN A 319 -7.96 25.20 3.59
N ILE A 320 -7.23 25.37 4.70
CA ILE A 320 -7.76 25.83 5.98
C ILE A 320 -7.39 27.29 6.17
N SER A 321 -8.37 28.18 6.07
CA SER A 321 -8.20 29.60 6.31
C SER A 321 -8.34 29.94 7.80
N VAL A 322 -7.34 30.62 8.35
CA VAL A 322 -7.29 31.16 9.71
C VAL A 322 -6.91 32.64 9.61
N GLU A 323 -7.90 33.53 9.72
CA GLU A 323 -7.73 34.98 9.50
C GLU A 323 -7.04 35.32 8.16
N GLN A 324 -5.79 35.77 8.18
CA GLN A 324 -4.99 36.13 7.00
C GLN A 324 -4.03 35.01 6.56
N GLN A 325 -4.09 33.85 7.20
CA GLN A 325 -3.23 32.71 6.93
C GLN A 325 -4.01 31.55 6.32
N GLU A 326 -3.31 30.77 5.51
CA GLU A 326 -3.83 29.56 4.89
C GLU A 326 -2.91 28.40 5.23
N TYR A 327 -3.50 27.36 5.79
CA TYR A 327 -2.88 26.09 6.12
C TYR A 327 -3.36 25.02 5.15
N ARG A 328 -2.54 24.00 4.89
CA ARG A 328 -2.88 22.90 3.99
C ARG A 328 -2.64 21.55 4.63
N VAL A 329 -3.64 20.67 4.52
CA VAL A 329 -3.53 19.26 4.90
C VAL A 329 -3.78 18.41 3.67
N ARG A 330 -2.84 17.52 3.35
CA ARG A 330 -2.96 16.51 2.31
C ARG A 330 -3.36 15.18 2.93
N PHE A 331 -4.41 14.58 2.40
CA PHE A 331 -4.82 13.21 2.69
C PHE A 331 -4.70 12.40 1.40
N GLU A 332 -3.83 11.41 1.40
CA GLU A 332 -3.77 10.38 0.36
C GLU A 332 -3.50 9.03 1.01
N HIS A 333 -3.97 7.93 0.42
CA HIS A 333 -3.69 6.63 1.03
C HIS A 333 -2.18 6.28 0.96
N GLY A 334 -1.54 6.53 -0.19
CA GLY A 334 -0.10 6.38 -0.41
C GLY A 334 0.27 5.36 -1.49
N HIS A 335 -0.68 4.52 -1.90
CA HIS A 335 -0.46 3.45 -2.89
C HIS A 335 -0.05 3.93 -4.28
N ILE A 336 -0.38 5.18 -4.66
CA ILE A 336 0.08 5.80 -5.92
C ILE A 336 1.61 5.78 -6.00
N TRP A 337 2.27 5.92 -4.83
CA TRP A 337 3.71 5.93 -4.71
C TRP A 337 4.31 4.54 -4.48
N ASP A 338 3.51 3.48 -4.36
CA ASP A 338 4.03 2.11 -4.29
C ASP A 338 3.95 1.47 -5.69
N HIS A 339 5.12 1.15 -6.26
CA HIS A 339 5.20 0.56 -7.58
C HIS A 339 4.48 -0.79 -7.72
N LEU A 340 4.31 -1.60 -6.67
CA LEU A 340 3.56 -2.86 -6.76
C LEU A 340 2.06 -2.68 -6.61
N SER A 341 1.63 -1.59 -5.96
CA SER A 341 0.23 -1.28 -5.64
C SER A 341 -0.42 -0.30 -6.63
N THR A 342 0.39 0.44 -7.40
CA THR A 342 -0.08 1.33 -8.45
C THR A 342 -0.57 0.57 -9.69
N TYR A 343 -1.51 1.16 -10.42
CA TYR A 343 -1.99 0.56 -11.66
C TYR A 343 -0.94 0.67 -12.75
N SER A 344 -0.80 -0.39 -13.55
CA SER A 344 -0.13 -0.28 -14.84
C SER A 344 -1.13 0.39 -15.79
N TYR A 345 -1.15 1.73 -15.81
CA TYR A 345 -2.19 2.59 -16.40
C TYR A 345 -2.41 2.47 -17.93
N GLY A 346 -2.51 1.28 -18.52
CA GLY A 346 -2.67 1.21 -19.98
C GLY A 346 -3.06 -0.12 -20.62
N ASP A 347 -3.18 -1.23 -19.91
CA ASP A 347 -3.51 -2.50 -20.58
C ASP A 347 -4.48 -3.37 -19.78
N THR A 348 -5.78 -3.11 -19.98
CA THR A 348 -6.87 -3.95 -19.46
C THR A 348 -7.00 -5.28 -20.19
N THR A 349 -6.25 -5.49 -21.27
CA THR A 349 -6.34 -6.68 -22.14
C THR A 349 -5.19 -7.67 -21.95
N GLY A 350 -4.12 -7.26 -21.26
CA GLY A 350 -2.96 -8.09 -20.97
C GLY A 350 -3.14 -9.06 -19.80
N LEU A 351 -2.08 -9.83 -19.50
CA LEU A 351 -2.08 -10.92 -18.50
C LEU A 351 -2.64 -10.51 -17.14
N ILE A 352 -2.32 -9.29 -16.69
CA ILE A 352 -2.73 -8.77 -15.39
C ILE A 352 -3.98 -7.87 -15.47
N CYS A 353 -4.62 -7.79 -16.64
CA CYS A 353 -5.85 -7.03 -16.88
C CYS A 353 -5.85 -5.62 -16.25
N GLY A 354 -4.71 -4.94 -16.27
CA GLY A 354 -4.51 -3.60 -15.68
C GLY A 354 -4.37 -3.55 -14.16
N ARG A 355 -4.57 -4.65 -13.42
CA ARG A 355 -4.46 -4.69 -11.96
C ARG A 355 -3.01 -4.69 -11.48
N PRO A 356 -2.71 -4.15 -10.29
CA PRO A 356 -1.37 -4.16 -9.71
C PRO A 356 -0.84 -5.57 -9.45
N ILE A 357 0.49 -5.75 -9.46
CA ILE A 357 1.11 -7.04 -9.10
C ILE A 357 0.75 -7.44 -7.67
N ALA A 358 0.66 -6.47 -6.75
CA ALA A 358 0.28 -6.71 -5.36
C ALA A 358 -1.10 -7.39 -5.23
N TYR A 359 -2.07 -7.07 -6.10
CA TYR A 359 -3.37 -7.75 -6.12
C TYR A 359 -3.22 -9.27 -6.27
N TYR A 360 -2.39 -9.71 -7.21
CA TYR A 360 -2.17 -11.13 -7.47
C TYR A 360 -1.43 -11.80 -6.32
N CYS A 361 -0.44 -11.11 -5.74
CA CYS A 361 0.24 -11.57 -4.53
C CYS A 361 -0.73 -11.76 -3.36
N CYS A 362 -1.64 -10.79 -3.11
CA CYS A 362 -2.67 -10.90 -2.08
C CYS A 362 -3.61 -12.09 -2.32
N ARG A 363 -4.07 -12.31 -3.56
CA ARG A 363 -4.91 -13.48 -3.92
C ARG A 363 -4.20 -14.81 -3.63
N ILE A 364 -2.91 -14.90 -3.93
CA ILE A 364 -2.07 -16.08 -3.66
C ILE A 364 -1.90 -16.29 -2.14
N ALA A 365 -1.53 -15.24 -1.43
CA ALA A 365 -1.27 -15.29 0.01
C ALA A 365 -2.55 -15.51 0.85
N SER A 366 -3.74 -15.24 0.28
CA SER A 366 -5.03 -15.33 0.96
C SER A 366 -5.24 -16.64 1.71
N TYR A 367 -4.84 -17.79 1.15
CA TYR A 367 -5.01 -19.06 1.86
C TYR A 367 -4.20 -19.12 3.17
N GLN A 368 -2.98 -18.62 3.18
CA GLN A 368 -2.14 -18.62 4.38
C GLN A 368 -2.70 -17.68 5.44
N LEU A 369 -3.13 -16.49 5.01
CA LEU A 369 -3.73 -15.48 5.87
C LEU A 369 -5.01 -16.00 6.52
N LEU A 370 -5.91 -16.62 5.75
CA LEU A 370 -7.19 -17.12 6.23
C LEU A 370 -7.08 -18.34 7.16
N ASN A 371 -5.99 -19.11 7.07
CA ASN A 371 -5.76 -20.26 7.94
C ASN A 371 -4.85 -19.92 9.14
N GLY A 372 -4.51 -18.64 9.36
CA GLY A 372 -3.61 -18.23 10.43
C GLY A 372 -2.22 -18.86 10.33
N LEU A 373 -1.83 -19.27 9.11
CA LEU A 373 -0.54 -19.90 8.83
C LEU A 373 0.55 -18.85 8.58
N PHE A 374 0.17 -17.58 8.47
CA PHE A 374 1.11 -16.46 8.45
C PHE A 374 1.59 -16.21 9.88
N VAL A 375 2.76 -16.75 10.22
CA VAL A 375 3.40 -16.51 11.52
C VAL A 375 4.06 -15.14 11.48
N GLY A 376 3.32 -14.08 11.85
CA GLY A 376 3.76 -12.69 11.77
C GLY A 376 5.08 -12.38 12.50
N ASP A 377 5.37 -12.99 13.65
CA ASP A 377 6.36 -12.35 14.54
C ASP A 377 7.85 -12.65 14.30
N VAL A 378 8.20 -13.75 13.64
CA VAL A 378 9.64 -14.12 13.45
C VAL A 378 10.14 -13.75 12.05
N THR A 379 9.24 -13.70 11.07
CA THR A 379 9.52 -13.27 9.71
C THR A 379 9.61 -11.75 9.59
N ASP A 380 8.85 -10.97 10.36
CA ASP A 380 8.80 -9.52 10.18
C ASP A 380 10.12 -8.82 10.49
N LYS A 381 10.76 -9.07 11.64
CA LYS A 381 12.05 -8.40 11.95
C LYS A 381 13.16 -8.77 10.95
N SER A 382 13.17 -10.03 10.50
CA SER A 382 14.12 -10.50 9.48
C SER A 382 13.84 -9.90 8.10
N MET A 383 12.57 -9.81 7.71
CA MET A 383 12.12 -9.25 6.43
C MET A 383 12.26 -7.73 6.41
N LEU A 384 12.00 -7.03 7.53
CA LEU A 384 12.26 -5.61 7.70
C LEU A 384 13.74 -5.29 7.53
N LYS A 385 14.62 -6.08 8.18
CA LYS A 385 16.07 -5.94 8.00
C LYS A 385 16.50 -6.17 6.55
N VAL A 386 15.92 -7.17 5.89
CA VAL A 386 16.15 -7.43 4.46
C VAL A 386 15.67 -6.27 3.59
N LYS A 387 14.45 -5.76 3.81
CA LYS A 387 13.90 -4.60 3.11
C LYS A 387 14.80 -3.38 3.28
N ALA A 388 15.29 -3.14 4.50
CA ALA A 388 16.24 -2.07 4.78
C ALA A 388 17.56 -2.24 4.01
N GLN A 389 18.15 -3.44 4.00
CA GLN A 389 19.37 -3.72 3.24
C GLN A 389 19.20 -3.51 1.73
N ILE A 390 18.08 -3.98 1.16
CA ILE A 390 17.76 -3.76 -0.26
C ILE A 390 17.64 -2.26 -0.51
N ARG A 391 16.87 -1.55 0.33
CA ARG A 391 16.68 -0.11 0.22
C ARG A 391 18.00 0.65 0.25
N ASP A 392 18.92 0.34 1.15
CA ASP A 392 20.19 1.04 1.28
C ASP A 392 21.10 0.78 0.06
N MET A 393 21.10 -0.46 -0.45
CA MET A 393 21.78 -0.80 -1.70
C MET A 393 21.22 -0.02 -2.89
N LEU A 394 19.88 0.03 -3.02
CA LEU A 394 19.21 0.79 -4.08
C LEU A 394 19.51 2.28 -3.99
N LYS A 395 19.46 2.88 -2.79
CA LYS A 395 19.82 4.28 -2.55
C LYS A 395 21.25 4.58 -3.01
N SER A 396 22.18 3.68 -2.72
CA SER A 396 23.59 3.83 -3.12
C SER A 396 23.78 3.77 -4.63
N ALA A 397 22.96 2.96 -5.33
CA ALA A 397 23.01 2.83 -6.79
C ALA A 397 22.29 3.97 -7.53
N GLY A 398 21.30 4.60 -6.90
CA GLY A 398 20.50 5.66 -7.53
C GLY A 398 19.53 5.14 -8.59
N PRO A 399 18.89 6.03 -9.37
CA PRO A 399 17.81 5.68 -10.28
C PRO A 399 18.24 4.80 -11.46
N ASP A 400 19.52 4.77 -11.82
CA ASP A 400 20.05 3.95 -12.93
C ASP A 400 19.85 2.44 -12.70
N ILE A 401 19.70 2.02 -11.44
CA ILE A 401 19.38 0.61 -11.11
C ILE A 401 18.06 0.15 -11.74
N MET A 402 17.15 1.07 -12.07
CA MET A 402 15.90 0.74 -12.74
C MET A 402 16.13 0.19 -14.15
N ASN A 403 17.22 0.56 -14.83
CA ASN A 403 17.59 -0.05 -16.11
C ASN A 403 17.93 -1.54 -15.92
N LEU A 404 18.66 -1.88 -14.86
CA LEU A 404 18.97 -3.26 -14.51
C LEU A 404 17.71 -4.04 -14.11
N VAL A 405 16.82 -3.45 -13.31
CA VAL A 405 15.54 -4.09 -12.92
C VAL A 405 14.63 -4.30 -14.13
N CYS A 406 14.76 -3.52 -15.20
CA CYS A 406 14.03 -3.73 -16.44
C CYS A 406 14.58 -4.90 -17.28
N LEU A 407 15.82 -5.35 -17.05
CA LEU A 407 16.40 -6.51 -17.77
C LEU A 407 15.56 -7.77 -17.49
N PRO A 408 15.22 -8.57 -18.51
CA PRO A 408 14.32 -9.71 -18.35
C PRO A 408 14.71 -10.69 -17.25
N ASP A 409 15.99 -11.04 -17.13
CA ASP A 409 16.46 -12.01 -16.15
C ASP A 409 16.45 -11.46 -14.71
N ILE A 410 16.81 -10.19 -14.51
CA ILE A 410 16.73 -9.53 -13.20
C ILE A 410 15.27 -9.32 -12.79
N ARG A 411 14.44 -8.82 -13.70
CA ARG A 411 13.01 -8.62 -13.47
C ARG A 411 12.32 -9.91 -13.08
N GLU A 412 12.54 -10.97 -13.86
CA GLU A 412 11.93 -12.28 -13.60
C GLU A 412 12.40 -12.84 -12.25
N GLU A 413 13.67 -12.68 -11.89
CA GLU A 413 14.19 -13.12 -10.58
C GLU A 413 13.54 -12.34 -9.42
N LEU A 414 13.46 -11.01 -9.53
CA LEU A 414 12.85 -10.15 -8.52
C LEU A 414 11.36 -10.46 -8.34
N LEU A 415 10.59 -10.50 -9.43
CA LEU A 415 9.16 -10.78 -9.35
C LEU A 415 8.88 -12.23 -8.93
N SER A 416 9.73 -13.18 -9.29
CA SER A 416 9.64 -14.55 -8.79
C SER A 416 9.81 -14.58 -7.28
N LEU A 417 10.82 -13.88 -6.74
CA LEU A 417 11.03 -13.78 -5.30
C LEU A 417 9.78 -13.21 -4.58
N ILE A 418 9.19 -12.14 -5.11
CA ILE A 418 7.98 -11.52 -4.53
C ILE A 418 6.79 -12.50 -4.55
N VAL A 419 6.58 -13.20 -5.67
CA VAL A 419 5.50 -14.18 -5.80
C VAL A 419 5.74 -15.40 -4.90
N GLU A 420 6.98 -15.89 -4.80
CA GLU A 420 7.36 -17.01 -3.94
C GLU A 420 7.21 -16.66 -2.44
N LEU A 421 7.53 -15.43 -2.05
CA LEU A 421 7.25 -14.91 -0.72
C LEU A 421 5.75 -14.93 -0.41
N ALA A 422 4.91 -14.42 -1.32
CA ALA A 422 3.45 -14.45 -1.17
C ALA A 422 2.90 -15.88 -1.15
N LEU A 423 3.51 -16.80 -1.91
CA LEU A 423 3.16 -18.21 -1.95
C LEU A 423 3.66 -18.99 -0.73
N GLY A 424 4.64 -18.47 0.02
CA GLY A 424 5.38 -19.20 1.05
C GLY A 424 6.14 -20.42 0.52
N GLY A 425 6.50 -20.43 -0.77
CA GLY A 425 7.07 -21.61 -1.43
C GLY A 425 7.42 -21.36 -2.90
N SER A 426 7.80 -22.43 -3.62
CA SER A 426 8.27 -22.32 -5.01
C SER A 426 7.14 -22.06 -6.02
N ILE A 427 7.40 -21.19 -6.99
CA ILE A 427 6.48 -20.88 -8.10
C ILE A 427 6.35 -22.02 -9.14
N HIS A 428 7.15 -23.09 -9.00
CA HIS A 428 7.14 -24.23 -9.92
C HIS A 428 5.89 -25.09 -9.72
N GLY A 429 4.82 -24.80 -10.48
CA GLY A 429 3.58 -25.58 -10.42
C GLY A 429 2.51 -25.12 -11.40
N ASN A 430 1.30 -25.64 -11.23
CA ASN A 430 0.10 -25.29 -12.00
C ASN A 430 -0.83 -24.35 -11.22
N GLY A 431 -0.27 -23.55 -10.31
CA GLY A 431 -1.03 -22.53 -9.58
C GLY A 431 -1.64 -21.52 -10.54
N VAL A 432 -2.91 -21.21 -10.34
CA VAL A 432 -3.67 -20.24 -11.15
C VAL A 432 -4.52 -19.36 -10.26
N ILE A 433 -4.73 -18.12 -10.67
CA ILE A 433 -5.64 -17.18 -10.02
C ILE A 433 -6.88 -17.04 -10.89
N ARG A 434 -8.05 -17.26 -10.30
CA ARG A 434 -9.33 -17.18 -11.02
C ARG A 434 -9.88 -15.76 -10.97
N MET A 435 -10.14 -15.24 -12.16
CA MET A 435 -10.72 -13.92 -12.41
C MET A 435 -12.25 -13.99 -12.40
N HIS A 436 -12.90 -12.82 -12.33
CA HIS A 436 -14.37 -12.73 -12.19
C HIS A 436 -15.13 -13.24 -13.42
N ASP A 437 -14.55 -13.10 -14.61
CA ASP A 437 -15.08 -13.56 -15.91
C ASP A 437 -14.87 -15.07 -16.14
N GLY A 438 -14.31 -15.77 -15.15
CA GLY A 438 -13.99 -17.19 -15.24
C GLY A 438 -12.66 -17.50 -15.92
N MET A 439 -11.90 -16.49 -16.34
CA MET A 439 -10.56 -16.65 -16.87
C MET A 439 -9.54 -16.92 -15.76
N TYR A 440 -8.38 -17.46 -16.14
CA TYR A 440 -7.32 -17.83 -15.19
C TYR A 440 -5.99 -17.17 -15.52
N VAL A 441 -5.27 -16.70 -14.51
CA VAL A 441 -3.89 -16.19 -14.61
C VAL A 441 -2.93 -17.22 -14.02
N PRO A 442 -2.08 -17.88 -14.83
CA PRO A 442 -1.07 -18.79 -14.32
C PRO A 442 -0.02 -18.04 -13.50
N VAL A 443 0.18 -18.46 -12.25
CA VAL A 443 1.09 -17.79 -11.30
C VAL A 443 2.50 -17.70 -11.88
N ARG A 444 2.98 -18.76 -12.54
CA ARG A 444 4.30 -18.82 -13.21
C ARG A 444 4.50 -17.81 -14.34
N LYS A 445 3.43 -17.16 -14.83
CA LYS A 445 3.51 -16.13 -15.87
C LYS A 445 3.64 -14.72 -15.28
N LEU A 446 3.28 -14.51 -14.01
CA LEU A 446 3.36 -13.19 -13.37
C LEU A 446 4.77 -12.58 -13.43
N PRO A 447 5.86 -13.32 -13.13
CA PRO A 447 7.21 -12.72 -13.16
C PRO A 447 7.68 -12.28 -14.54
N LYS A 448 7.10 -12.84 -15.60
CA LYS A 448 7.46 -12.55 -16.99
C LYS A 448 6.82 -11.27 -17.50
N TYR A 449 5.81 -10.77 -16.80
CA TYR A 449 5.11 -9.58 -17.21
C TYR A 449 6.01 -8.35 -17.01
N SER A 450 6.24 -7.58 -18.05
CA SER A 450 7.14 -6.41 -18.04
C SER A 450 6.51 -5.17 -17.41
N PHE A 451 5.83 -5.35 -16.27
CA PHE A 451 5.16 -4.27 -15.53
C PHE A 451 6.12 -3.11 -15.23
N ILE A 452 7.29 -3.41 -14.66
CA ILE A 452 8.25 -2.39 -14.23
C ILE A 452 8.76 -1.59 -15.42
N GLU A 453 9.08 -2.26 -16.54
CA GLU A 453 9.51 -1.60 -17.77
C GLU A 453 8.43 -0.66 -18.31
N ARG A 454 7.16 -1.10 -18.33
CA ARG A 454 6.03 -0.27 -18.76
C ARG A 454 5.85 0.94 -17.84
N LEU A 455 5.94 0.73 -16.53
CA LEU A 455 5.86 1.81 -15.55
C LEU A 455 7.00 2.82 -15.75
N CYS A 456 8.23 2.35 -15.98
CA CYS A 456 9.38 3.22 -16.28
C CYS A 456 9.20 4.00 -17.58
N LYS A 457 8.63 3.40 -18.64
CA LYS A 457 8.31 4.10 -19.89
C LYS A 457 7.28 5.21 -19.70
N GLN A 458 6.33 5.01 -18.79
CA GLN A 458 5.25 5.96 -18.55
C GLN A 458 5.67 7.09 -17.61
N GLU A 459 6.25 6.74 -16.47
CA GLU A 459 6.50 7.66 -15.36
C GLU A 459 7.95 8.18 -15.32
N GLY A 460 8.85 7.54 -16.06
CA GLY A 460 10.29 7.81 -16.03
C GLY A 460 11.02 7.05 -14.93
N LEU A 461 12.28 6.70 -15.19
CA LEU A 461 13.12 5.89 -14.28
C LEU A 461 13.22 6.51 -12.88
N GLU A 462 13.40 7.82 -12.79
CA GLU A 462 13.58 8.52 -11.51
C GLU A 462 12.33 8.41 -10.63
N LYS A 463 11.14 8.61 -11.19
CA LYS A 463 9.89 8.49 -10.44
C LYS A 463 9.66 7.05 -10.01
N VAL A 464 9.88 6.08 -10.88
CA VAL A 464 9.71 4.65 -10.52
C VAL A 464 10.71 4.21 -9.46
N PHE A 465 11.96 4.70 -9.50
CA PHE A 465 12.93 4.47 -8.44
C PHE A 465 12.43 4.98 -7.09
N LYS A 466 11.90 6.22 -7.05
CA LYS A 466 11.27 6.79 -5.85
C LYS A 466 10.10 5.94 -5.36
N MET A 467 9.27 5.44 -6.28
CA MET A 467 8.16 4.53 -5.93
C MET A 467 8.64 3.18 -5.38
N PHE A 468 9.80 2.71 -5.83
CA PHE A 468 10.44 1.51 -5.29
C PHE A 468 10.92 1.73 -3.86
N LEU A 469 11.50 2.89 -3.56
CA LEU A 469 11.90 3.25 -2.19
C LEU A 469 10.69 3.33 -1.25
N VAL A 470 9.58 3.93 -1.71
CA VAL A 470 8.33 3.99 -0.95
C VAL A 470 7.78 2.60 -0.63
N HIS A 471 7.77 1.69 -1.61
CA HIS A 471 7.40 0.29 -1.38
C HIS A 471 8.28 -0.39 -0.30
N LEU A 472 9.55 0.01 -0.20
CA LEU A 472 10.47 -0.47 0.83
C LEU A 472 10.37 0.28 2.16
N GLY A 473 9.32 1.09 2.34
CA GLY A 473 9.02 1.80 3.59
C GLY A 473 9.77 3.12 3.75
N ASP A 474 10.29 3.71 2.67
CA ASP A 474 10.83 5.06 2.69
C ASP A 474 9.85 6.05 2.07
N LEU A 475 9.11 6.77 2.92
CA LEU A 475 8.14 7.77 2.48
C LEU A 475 8.78 9.12 2.08
N SER A 476 10.08 9.34 2.32
CA SER A 476 10.74 10.61 1.99
C SER A 476 10.51 11.06 0.55
N PRO A 477 10.57 10.20 -0.49
CA PRO A 477 10.33 10.63 -1.86
C PRO A 477 8.93 11.19 -2.11
N LEU A 478 7.90 10.69 -1.42
CA LEU A 478 6.56 11.27 -1.47
C LEU A 478 6.57 12.64 -0.76
N LEU A 479 7.10 12.67 0.47
CA LEU A 479 7.08 13.86 1.33
C LEU A 479 7.84 15.04 0.69
N GLU A 480 8.99 14.78 0.08
CA GLU A 480 9.80 15.76 -0.66
C GLU A 480 9.06 16.42 -1.84
N THR A 481 7.91 15.86 -2.27
CA THR A 481 7.06 16.50 -3.29
C THR A 481 5.98 17.41 -2.73
N CYS A 482 5.76 17.41 -1.41
CA CYS A 482 4.64 18.07 -0.76
C CYS A 482 4.96 19.54 -0.40
N ASP A 483 4.00 20.41 -0.66
CA ASP A 483 4.02 21.83 -0.26
C ASP A 483 3.08 22.11 0.92
N GLU A 484 2.38 21.08 1.40
CA GLU A 484 1.41 21.16 2.48
C GLU A 484 2.06 21.21 3.86
N ASP A 485 1.33 21.68 4.87
CA ASP A 485 1.84 21.74 6.25
C ASP A 485 1.76 20.39 6.94
N VAL A 486 0.75 19.60 6.59
CA VAL A 486 0.50 18.27 7.14
C VAL A 486 0.21 17.30 5.99
N VAL A 487 0.86 16.15 6.00
CA VAL A 487 0.62 15.05 5.06
C VAL A 487 0.19 13.83 5.85
N VAL A 488 -0.98 13.29 5.52
CA VAL A 488 -1.57 12.12 6.16
C VAL A 488 -1.67 10.97 5.16
N THR A 489 -1.12 9.81 5.55
CA THR A 489 -1.06 8.56 4.78
C THR A 489 -1.74 7.40 5.52
N GLY A 490 -1.98 6.27 4.84
CA GLY A 490 -2.50 5.03 5.44
C GLY A 490 -1.68 3.77 5.13
N HIS A 491 -1.13 3.70 3.92
CA HIS A 491 -0.63 2.50 3.25
C HIS A 491 0.44 1.65 3.98
N SER A 492 1.12 2.18 4.99
CA SER A 492 2.21 1.45 5.66
C SER A 492 1.75 0.45 6.72
N HIS A 493 0.46 0.47 7.09
CA HIS A 493 -0.14 -0.32 8.19
C HIS A 493 0.51 -0.13 9.57
N HIS A 494 1.43 0.83 9.69
CA HIS A 494 2.06 1.23 10.94
C HIS A 494 1.69 2.68 11.22
N TRP A 495 1.07 2.93 12.36
CA TRP A 495 0.76 4.30 12.73
C TRP A 495 2.06 5.07 13.00
N ALA A 496 2.09 6.33 12.57
CA ALA A 496 3.22 7.22 12.80
C ALA A 496 2.74 8.66 12.87
N ALA A 497 3.48 9.48 13.62
CA ALA A 497 3.43 10.92 13.48
C ALA A 497 4.83 11.46 13.75
N GLU A 498 5.36 12.28 12.84
CA GLU A 498 6.72 12.82 12.96
C GLU A 498 6.91 14.11 12.15
N PRO A 499 7.88 14.98 12.55
CA PRO A 499 8.38 16.02 11.67
C PRO A 499 9.03 15.40 10.43
N ALA A 500 8.82 16.02 9.28
CA ALA A 500 9.44 15.62 8.02
C ALA A 500 9.84 16.84 7.18
N VAL A 501 10.49 16.56 6.06
CA VAL A 501 10.96 17.57 5.10
C VAL A 501 10.17 17.43 3.82
N GLY A 502 9.48 18.51 3.45
CA GLY A 502 8.72 18.67 2.22
C GLY A 502 9.57 19.24 1.08
N ARG A 503 8.88 19.70 0.03
CA ARG A 503 9.50 20.33 -1.12
C ARG A 503 10.38 21.51 -0.72
N ASP A 504 11.52 21.64 -1.39
CA ASP A 504 12.51 22.71 -1.18
C ASP A 504 13.01 22.84 0.26
N GLY A 505 12.97 21.74 1.04
CA GLY A 505 13.44 21.73 2.43
C GLY A 505 12.42 22.28 3.45
N ARG A 506 11.17 22.50 3.04
CA ARG A 506 10.10 23.01 3.94
C ARG A 506 9.86 22.02 5.09
N ALA A 507 9.73 22.53 6.32
CA ALA A 507 9.28 21.69 7.43
C ALA A 507 7.79 21.33 7.28
N ILE A 508 7.46 20.05 7.37
CA ILE A 508 6.09 19.54 7.33
C ILE A 508 5.87 18.55 8.48
N LEU A 509 4.61 18.27 8.82
CA LEU A 509 4.26 17.17 9.71
C LEU A 509 3.75 16.00 8.89
N SER A 510 4.35 14.82 9.07
CA SER A 510 3.89 13.57 8.47
C SER A 510 3.11 12.77 9.51
N ALA A 511 2.01 12.15 9.10
CA ALA A 511 1.32 11.16 9.89
C ALA A 511 0.87 9.98 9.01
N ASN A 512 0.90 8.78 9.57
CA ASN A 512 0.30 7.60 8.96
C ASN A 512 -0.77 7.05 9.93
N SER A 513 -1.99 6.86 9.43
CA SER A 513 -3.03 6.09 10.11
C SER A 513 -2.97 4.64 9.67
N GLY A 514 -3.71 3.77 10.35
CA GLY A 514 -3.97 2.42 9.86
C GLY A 514 -3.16 1.36 10.60
N ALA A 515 -3.91 0.36 11.06
CA ALA A 515 -3.46 -0.95 11.48
C ALA A 515 -4.62 -1.89 11.10
N TRP A 516 -4.31 -3.08 10.59
CA TRP A 516 -5.34 -4.01 10.11
C TRP A 516 -6.41 -4.26 11.20
N VAL A 517 -7.67 -4.54 10.82
CA VAL A 517 -8.70 -4.89 11.83
C VAL A 517 -8.42 -6.22 12.55
N ASP A 518 -7.50 -7.04 12.05
CA ASP A 518 -6.95 -8.22 12.72
C ASP A 518 -5.58 -7.95 13.38
N ALA A 519 -5.06 -6.73 13.32
CA ALA A 519 -3.94 -6.33 14.16
C ALA A 519 -4.36 -6.31 15.64
N GLU A 520 -3.38 -6.48 16.52
CA GLU A 520 -3.59 -6.40 17.96
C GLU A 520 -4.09 -5.03 18.42
N GLU A 521 -4.00 -4.00 17.57
CA GLU A 521 -4.42 -2.65 17.89
C GLU A 521 -5.13 -1.98 16.70
N VAL A 522 -6.22 -1.28 16.96
CA VAL A 522 -6.83 -0.35 15.99
C VAL A 522 -6.33 1.06 16.31
N SER A 523 -5.67 1.69 15.35
CA SER A 523 -5.14 3.05 15.46
C SER A 523 -5.85 4.01 14.50
N TYR A 524 -5.96 5.27 14.90
CA TYR A 524 -6.59 6.33 14.13
C TYR A 524 -6.02 7.69 14.53
N LEU A 525 -6.17 8.68 13.65
CA LEU A 525 -5.64 10.02 13.91
C LEU A 525 -6.74 10.98 14.32
N ARG A 526 -6.37 11.91 15.20
CA ARG A 526 -7.14 13.13 15.48
C ARG A 526 -6.28 14.34 15.16
N LEU A 527 -6.71 15.10 14.16
CA LEU A 527 -6.11 16.37 13.78
C LEU A 527 -6.99 17.52 14.28
N VAL A 528 -6.34 18.54 14.83
CA VAL A 528 -6.98 19.80 15.23
C VAL A 528 -6.20 20.92 14.55
N PRO A 529 -6.78 21.61 13.56
CA PRO A 529 -6.11 22.72 12.90
C PRO A 529 -5.83 23.89 13.86
N PRO A 530 -4.76 24.68 13.61
CA PRO A 530 -4.50 25.89 14.39
C PRO A 530 -5.65 26.91 14.24
N THR A 531 -5.75 27.81 15.22
CA THR A 531 -6.66 28.97 15.21
C THR A 531 -5.86 30.25 15.36
N SER A 532 -6.47 31.43 15.39
CA SER A 532 -5.70 32.66 15.64
C SER A 532 -5.17 32.83 17.07
N LEU A 533 -5.53 31.92 17.99
CA LEU A 533 -5.14 31.98 19.40
C LEU A 533 -4.33 30.78 19.86
N GLU A 534 -4.50 29.63 19.22
CA GLU A 534 -3.96 28.34 19.67
C GLU A 534 -3.25 27.62 18.51
N ASP A 535 -2.15 26.96 18.83
CA ASP A 535 -1.53 25.98 17.93
C ASP A 535 -2.48 24.81 17.67
N GLY A 536 -2.31 24.16 16.51
CA GLY A 536 -2.98 22.93 16.18
C GLY A 536 -2.29 21.72 16.80
N SER A 537 -2.82 20.54 16.54
CA SER A 537 -2.18 19.28 16.93
C SER A 537 -2.55 18.11 16.04
N ILE A 538 -1.64 17.13 16.01
CA ILE A 538 -1.87 15.81 15.42
C ILE A 538 -1.67 14.80 16.54
N GLU A 539 -2.64 13.93 16.74
CA GLU A 539 -2.60 12.90 17.76
C GLU A 539 -2.86 11.53 17.14
N VAL A 540 -2.00 10.56 17.47
CA VAL A 540 -2.25 9.15 17.23
C VAL A 540 -2.99 8.58 18.43
N LEU A 541 -4.15 8.00 18.17
CA LEU A 541 -4.99 7.35 19.15
C LEU A 541 -5.05 5.86 18.80
N HIS A 542 -4.90 4.99 19.80
CA HIS A 542 -5.15 3.56 19.63
C HIS A 542 -6.01 3.02 20.77
N SER A 543 -6.66 1.90 20.52
CA SER A 543 -7.42 1.13 21.50
C SER A 543 -6.69 -0.19 21.73
N PRO A 544 -5.85 -0.31 22.76
CA PRO A 544 -5.11 -1.55 23.03
C PRO A 544 -6.07 -2.69 23.41
N VAL A 545 -5.68 -3.94 23.14
CA VAL A 545 -6.36 -5.12 23.67
C VAL A 545 -6.19 -5.14 25.19
N THR A 546 -7.23 -4.79 25.94
CA THR A 546 -7.33 -5.27 27.32
C THR A 546 -7.57 -6.77 27.26
N MET A 547 -6.49 -7.55 27.29
CA MET A 547 -6.57 -8.96 27.67
C MET A 547 -7.20 -8.96 29.06
N ALA A 548 -8.46 -9.36 29.17
CA ALA A 548 -9.05 -9.67 30.46
C ALA A 548 -8.16 -10.73 31.09
N THR A 549 -7.35 -10.35 32.07
CA THR A 549 -6.66 -11.33 32.89
C THR A 549 -7.75 -12.17 33.54
N ALA A 550 -7.55 -13.49 33.56
CA ALA A 550 -8.51 -14.46 34.09
C ALA A 550 -8.87 -14.27 35.59
N GLU A 551 -8.43 -13.18 36.22
CA GLU A 551 -8.74 -12.81 37.60
C GLU A 551 -10.04 -11.98 37.74
N ASP A 552 -10.54 -11.35 36.67
CA ASP A 552 -11.75 -10.50 36.77
C ASP A 552 -13.08 -11.28 36.63
N SER A 553 -13.03 -12.60 36.42
CA SER A 553 -14.21 -13.48 36.48
C SER A 553 -14.44 -14.12 37.86
N SER A 554 -13.73 -13.68 38.90
CA SER A 554 -13.97 -14.10 40.28
C SER A 554 -14.14 -12.93 41.25
N LYS A 555 -15.19 -12.14 41.06
CA LYS A 555 -15.83 -11.36 42.15
C LYS A 555 -17.34 -11.33 42.02
#